data_AF-A0A0G1XS13-F1
#
_entry.id   AF-A0A0G1XS13-F1
#
_cell.length_a   1.000
_cell.length_b   1.000
_cell.length_c   1.000
_cell.angle_alpha   90.00
_cell.angle_beta   90.00
_cell.angle_gamma   90.00
#
_symmetry.space_group_name_H-M   'P 1'
#
loop_
_entity.id
_entity.type
_entity.pdbx_description
1 polymer ?
#
loop_
_entity_poly.entity_id
_entity_poly.type
_entity_poly.pdbx_seq_one_letter_code
_entity_poly.pdbx_strand_id
1 'polypeptide(L)'
;MTFSGILTGKKLNLTRNLVLGALTLSAVFGLYFNFRQSNIKAQDLTRPALASQDIFTEVKGNKKWILLGDEFTSAQKILKIEVRLVDEFWTDYPNATLSYRVSGTEVVGRLRAQSLGSNLFEGSLDASSLKPGKYELVAEVQTDSNAAVSEPVTFQVSYPLYVAWTLDWEGYDVSQTYLNQIDSLANTNKIPVTHFFNPRLFVTSEVSRTRAIFLANWVKE
;
A
#
# COMPACT_ATOMS: atom_id res chain seq x y z
N MET A 1 4.28 40.28 25.17
CA MET A 1 4.32 41.04 23.90
C MET A 1 3.00 40.81 23.19
N THR A 2 2.18 41.85 23.19
CA THR A 2 0.83 41.89 22.63
C THR A 2 0.91 42.78 21.38
N PHE A 3 0.40 42.30 20.25
CA PHE A 3 0.14 43.16 19.10
C PHE A 3 -1.31 42.99 18.67
N SER A 4 -2.06 44.06 18.84
CA SER A 4 -3.38 44.33 18.30
C SER A 4 -3.19 45.10 16.99
N GLY A 5 -4.02 44.81 15.98
CA GLY A 5 -4.08 45.54 14.71
C GLY A 5 -5.38 45.25 13.98
N ILE A 6 -6.28 46.24 13.98
CA ILE A 6 -7.61 46.26 13.36
C ILE A 6 -7.53 47.02 12.01
N LEU A 7 -8.56 46.83 11.16
CA LEU A 7 -9.00 47.58 9.96
C LEU A 7 -8.45 46.99 8.65
N THR A 8 -9.21 46.75 7.58
CA THR A 8 -10.50 47.27 7.05
C THR A 8 -10.89 46.34 5.89
N GLY A 9 -12.11 45.83 5.74
CA GLY A 9 -13.25 46.59 5.21
C GLY A 9 -13.30 46.59 3.67
N LYS A 10 -13.88 45.55 3.04
CA LYS A 10 -14.48 45.66 1.69
C LYS A 10 -15.64 44.67 1.52
N LYS A 11 -16.85 45.22 1.55
CA LYS A 11 -18.11 44.58 1.13
C LYS A 11 -18.08 44.43 -0.40
N LEU A 12 -18.39 43.25 -0.93
CA LEU A 12 -18.87 43.10 -2.30
C LEU A 12 -20.31 42.61 -2.27
N ASN A 13 -21.16 43.34 -2.99
CA ASN A 13 -22.60 43.23 -3.01
C ASN A 13 -23.08 41.93 -3.67
N LEU A 14 -24.05 41.30 -2.99
CA LEU A 14 -25.02 40.38 -3.57
C LEU A 14 -25.99 41.16 -4.46
N THR A 15 -26.15 40.74 -5.71
CA THR A 15 -27.38 41.01 -6.48
C THR A 15 -27.96 39.70 -6.97
N ARG A 16 -29.10 39.35 -6.37
CA ARG A 16 -30.09 38.40 -6.89
C ARG A 16 -30.70 38.97 -8.16
N ASN A 17 -30.96 38.13 -9.17
CA ASN A 17 -32.13 38.28 -10.03
C ASN A 17 -32.73 36.91 -10.32
N LEU A 18 -34.05 36.83 -10.13
CA LEU A 18 -34.91 35.67 -10.31
C LEU A 18 -35.25 35.47 -11.80
N VAL A 19 -35.15 34.21 -12.24
CA VAL A 19 -36.22 33.35 -12.80
C VAL A 19 -37.01 33.78 -14.06
N LEU A 20 -37.20 32.75 -14.92
CA LEU A 20 -38.25 32.47 -15.92
C LEU A 20 -38.06 33.01 -17.35
N GLY A 21 -37.95 32.06 -18.29
CA GLY A 21 -38.02 32.31 -19.73
C GLY A 21 -37.74 31.07 -20.56
N ALA A 22 -38.63 30.08 -20.51
CA ALA A 22 -38.68 29.05 -21.55
C ALA A 22 -39.41 29.62 -22.76
N LEU A 23 -38.76 29.67 -23.93
CA LEU A 23 -39.42 29.65 -25.23
C LEU A 23 -38.41 29.34 -26.34
N THR A 24 -38.77 28.32 -27.10
CA THR A 24 -38.14 27.75 -28.29
C THR A 24 -37.94 28.76 -29.42
N LEU A 25 -36.84 28.65 -30.16
CA LEU A 25 -36.83 28.98 -31.58
C LEU A 25 -35.80 28.15 -32.34
N SER A 26 -36.31 27.30 -33.22
CA SER A 26 -35.59 26.56 -34.25
C SER A 26 -34.86 27.51 -35.19
N ALA A 27 -33.59 27.26 -35.48
CA ALA A 27 -32.91 27.85 -36.63
C ALA A 27 -32.15 26.76 -37.40
N VAL A 28 -32.77 26.42 -38.52
CA VAL A 28 -32.31 25.62 -39.65
C VAL A 28 -30.94 26.11 -40.14
N PHE A 29 -29.95 25.21 -40.18
CA PHE A 29 -28.83 25.32 -41.12
C PHE A 29 -28.61 23.96 -41.77
N GLY A 30 -29.17 23.83 -42.97
CA GLY A 30 -28.94 22.70 -43.86
C GLY A 30 -27.58 22.83 -44.53
N LEU A 31 -26.67 21.91 -44.20
CA LEU A 31 -25.53 21.59 -45.04
C LEU A 31 -25.84 20.29 -45.79
N TYR A 32 -26.06 20.43 -47.09
CA TYR A 32 -26.20 19.34 -48.05
C TYR A 32 -24.87 18.56 -48.11
N PHE A 33 -24.80 17.41 -47.45
CA PHE A 33 -23.82 16.37 -47.77
C PHE A 33 -24.49 15.29 -48.60
N ASN A 34 -24.12 15.23 -49.88
CA ASN A 34 -24.46 14.13 -50.78
C ASN A 34 -23.74 12.86 -50.29
N PHE A 35 -24.45 12.01 -49.56
CA PHE A 35 -23.97 10.67 -49.20
C PHE A 35 -24.19 9.75 -50.40
N ARG A 36 -23.15 9.53 -51.21
CA ARG A 36 -23.09 8.33 -52.07
C ARG A 36 -23.16 7.12 -51.14
N GLN A 37 -24.24 6.33 -51.24
CA GLN A 37 -24.31 5.02 -50.61
C GLN A 37 -23.24 4.11 -51.25
N SER A 38 -22.04 4.08 -50.67
CA SER A 38 -21.19 2.91 -50.78
C SER A 38 -21.81 1.82 -49.91
N ASN A 39 -22.09 0.68 -50.51
CA ASN A 39 -22.50 -0.55 -49.83
C ASN A 39 -21.32 -1.08 -48.98
N ILE A 40 -20.96 -0.37 -47.92
CA ILE A 40 -20.20 -0.95 -46.82
C ILE A 40 -21.25 -1.50 -45.88
N LYS A 41 -21.38 -2.83 -45.84
CA LYS A 41 -22.08 -3.48 -44.74
C LYS A 41 -21.43 -2.98 -43.46
N ALA A 42 -22.12 -2.10 -42.73
CA ALA A 42 -21.77 -1.75 -41.37
C ALA A 42 -21.97 -3.03 -40.53
N GLN A 43 -20.96 -3.91 -40.54
CA GLN A 43 -20.63 -4.61 -39.31
C GLN A 43 -20.13 -3.52 -38.37
N ASP A 44 -21.09 -2.95 -37.65
CA ASP A 44 -20.84 -2.18 -36.45
C ASP A 44 -20.22 -3.15 -35.44
N LEU A 45 -18.89 -3.34 -35.57
CA LEU A 45 -18.07 -4.09 -34.63
C LEU A 45 -17.86 -3.19 -33.42
N THR A 46 -18.92 -2.99 -32.63
CA THR A 46 -18.76 -2.63 -31.23
C THR A 46 -18.01 -3.80 -30.58
N ARG A 47 -16.67 -3.76 -30.61
CA ARG A 47 -15.84 -4.71 -29.86
C ARG A 47 -16.35 -4.66 -28.42
N PRO A 48 -16.78 -5.78 -27.84
CA PRO A 48 -17.29 -5.79 -26.47
C PRO A 48 -16.22 -5.24 -25.52
N ALA A 49 -16.66 -4.59 -24.45
CA ALA A 49 -15.77 -4.11 -23.41
C ALA A 49 -14.90 -5.27 -22.93
N LEU A 50 -13.60 -5.02 -22.83
CA LEU A 50 -12.63 -6.03 -22.43
C LEU A 50 -12.91 -6.49 -21.00
N ALA A 51 -13.34 -7.74 -20.81
CA ALA A 51 -13.57 -8.29 -19.48
C ALA A 51 -12.23 -8.65 -18.80
N SER A 52 -12.14 -8.39 -17.49
CA SER A 52 -10.92 -8.61 -16.69
C SER A 52 -10.36 -10.04 -16.83
N GLN A 53 -11.24 -11.04 -16.66
CA GLN A 53 -10.87 -12.46 -16.72
C GLN A 53 -10.37 -12.93 -18.09
N ASP A 54 -10.69 -12.19 -19.16
CA ASP A 54 -10.27 -12.52 -20.52
C ASP A 54 -8.89 -11.92 -20.85
N ILE A 55 -8.33 -11.12 -19.94
CA ILE A 55 -7.03 -10.47 -20.11
C ILE A 55 -6.04 -10.91 -19.04
N PHE A 56 -6.43 -10.87 -17.77
CA PHE A 56 -5.52 -11.12 -16.66
C PHE A 56 -5.61 -12.58 -16.22
N THR A 57 -4.51 -13.31 -16.32
CA THR A 57 -4.43 -14.67 -15.78
C THR A 57 -3.90 -14.68 -14.35
N GLU A 58 -3.00 -13.74 -14.02
CA GLU A 58 -2.45 -13.61 -12.66
C GLU A 58 -2.05 -12.15 -12.39
N VAL A 59 -2.34 -11.66 -11.19
CA VAL A 59 -1.78 -10.42 -10.64
C VAL A 59 -1.31 -10.74 -9.24
N LYS A 60 -0.04 -10.43 -8.92
CA LYS A 60 0.50 -10.67 -7.58
C LYS A 60 1.57 -9.66 -7.19
N GLY A 61 1.67 -9.45 -5.89
CA GLY A 61 2.83 -8.83 -5.26
C GLY A 61 3.75 -9.90 -4.67
N ASN A 62 5.05 -9.69 -4.67
CA ASN A 62 6.02 -10.65 -4.10
C ASN A 62 5.91 -10.83 -2.57
N LYS A 63 5.15 -9.96 -1.89
CA LYS A 63 4.86 -10.03 -0.46
C LYS A 63 3.51 -9.38 -0.16
N LYS A 64 2.91 -9.80 0.95
CA LYS A 64 1.63 -9.26 1.45
C LYS A 64 1.79 -8.15 2.49
N TRP A 65 3.01 -7.96 3.01
CA TRP A 65 3.28 -7.00 4.09
C TRP A 65 4.58 -6.25 3.81
N ILE A 66 4.55 -4.93 3.99
CA ILE A 66 5.68 -4.03 3.86
C ILE A 66 5.84 -3.25 5.16
N LEU A 67 7.05 -3.23 5.70
CA LEU A 67 7.37 -2.48 6.91
C LEU A 67 8.03 -1.14 6.55
N LEU A 68 7.57 -0.09 7.21
CA LEU A 68 8.13 1.26 7.15
C LEU A 68 8.96 1.51 8.40
N GLY A 69 10.03 2.28 8.27
CA GLY A 69 10.97 2.56 9.36
C GLY A 69 12.37 2.80 8.81
N ASP A 70 13.23 3.48 9.55
CA ASP A 70 14.58 3.82 9.11
C ASP A 70 15.52 2.60 9.13
N GLU A 71 15.15 1.58 9.91
CA GLU A 71 15.80 0.28 9.99
C GLU A 71 15.60 -0.60 8.74
N PHE A 72 14.65 -0.25 7.86
CA PHE A 72 14.41 -0.96 6.60
C PHE A 72 15.03 -0.22 5.42
N THR A 73 15.82 -0.95 4.63
CA THR A 73 16.41 -0.45 3.37
C THR A 73 15.32 -0.10 2.36
N SER A 74 15.62 0.78 1.40
CA SER A 74 14.69 1.11 0.32
C SER A 74 14.24 -0.13 -0.45
N ALA A 75 15.13 -1.10 -0.68
CA ALA A 75 14.79 -2.37 -1.34
C ALA A 75 13.75 -3.20 -0.55
N GLN A 76 13.80 -3.18 0.78
CA GLN A 76 12.80 -3.85 1.64
C GLN A 76 11.43 -3.14 1.64
N LYS A 77 11.38 -1.86 1.23
CA LYS A 77 10.15 -1.08 1.09
C LYS A 77 9.51 -1.20 -0.31
N ILE A 78 10.19 -1.83 -1.27
CA ILE A 78 9.62 -2.09 -2.61
C ILE A 78 8.74 -3.33 -2.61
N LEU A 79 7.51 -3.19 -3.12
CA LEU A 79 6.67 -4.31 -3.58
C LEU A 79 6.96 -4.56 -5.05
N LYS A 80 7.46 -5.76 -5.38
CA LYS A 80 7.58 -6.20 -6.77
C LYS A 80 6.23 -6.74 -7.21
N ILE A 81 5.77 -6.25 -8.36
CA ILE A 81 4.46 -6.58 -8.92
C ILE A 81 4.70 -7.43 -10.15
N GLU A 82 3.99 -8.54 -10.26
CA GLU A 82 3.99 -9.42 -11.43
C GLU A 82 2.55 -9.51 -11.96
N VAL A 83 2.41 -9.29 -13.25
CA VAL A 83 1.14 -9.41 -13.98
C VAL A 83 1.34 -10.33 -15.16
N ARG A 84 0.53 -11.37 -15.23
CA ARG A 84 0.46 -12.27 -16.38
C ARG A 84 -0.83 -12.02 -17.14
N LEU A 85 -0.68 -11.82 -18.44
CA LEU A 85 -1.81 -11.70 -19.36
C LEU A 85 -2.09 -13.05 -20.03
N VAL A 86 -3.27 -13.19 -20.62
CA VAL A 86 -3.56 -14.29 -21.54
C VAL A 86 -2.56 -14.27 -22.70
N ASP A 87 -2.24 -15.46 -23.21
CA ASP A 87 -1.39 -15.57 -24.40
C ASP A 87 -2.06 -14.86 -25.59
N GLU A 88 -1.26 -14.39 -26.55
CA GLU A 88 -1.71 -13.68 -27.75
C GLU A 88 -2.36 -12.30 -27.55
N PHE A 89 -2.57 -11.84 -26.31
CA PHE A 89 -3.14 -10.49 -26.04
C PHE A 89 -2.44 -9.37 -26.83
N TRP A 90 -1.11 -9.42 -26.92
CA TRP A 90 -0.31 -8.40 -27.62
C TRP A 90 -0.39 -8.48 -29.15
N THR A 91 -0.78 -9.64 -29.70
CA THR A 91 -1.05 -9.78 -31.13
C THR A 91 -2.29 -8.97 -31.50
N ASP A 92 -3.31 -9.00 -30.64
CA ASP A 92 -4.58 -8.30 -30.85
C ASP A 92 -4.51 -6.81 -30.47
N TYR A 93 -3.64 -6.47 -29.53
CA TYR A 93 -3.49 -5.12 -28.98
C TYR A 93 -2.01 -4.70 -28.86
N PRO A 94 -1.29 -4.53 -29.98
CA PRO A 94 0.15 -4.23 -29.97
C PRO A 94 0.52 -2.88 -29.35
N ASN A 95 -0.44 -1.95 -29.30
CA ASN A 95 -0.26 -0.61 -28.73
C ASN A 95 -0.78 -0.49 -27.29
N ALA A 96 -1.22 -1.59 -26.66
CA ALA A 96 -1.73 -1.52 -25.31
C ALA A 96 -0.66 -1.04 -24.32
N THR A 97 -1.10 -0.37 -23.28
CA THR A 97 -0.22 0.03 -22.17
C THR A 97 -0.70 -0.64 -20.90
N LEU A 98 0.25 -1.09 -20.09
CA LEU A 98 -0.03 -1.77 -18.84
C LEU A 98 0.55 -0.95 -17.67
N SER A 99 -0.30 -0.71 -16.68
CA SER A 99 0.03 0.05 -15.48
C SER A 99 -0.55 -0.62 -14.25
N TYR A 100 -0.13 -0.18 -13.08
CA TYR A 100 -0.76 -0.51 -11.82
C TYR A 100 -1.20 0.77 -11.11
N ARG A 101 -2.20 0.64 -10.25
CA ARG A 101 -2.65 1.69 -9.34
C ARG A 101 -2.92 1.11 -7.96
N VAL A 102 -2.65 1.90 -6.93
CA VAL A 102 -3.05 1.58 -5.55
C VAL A 102 -4.33 2.34 -5.21
N SER A 103 -5.42 1.60 -4.97
CA SER A 103 -6.74 2.14 -4.69
C SER A 103 -6.72 3.10 -3.49
N GLY A 104 -7.41 4.25 -3.63
CA GLY A 104 -7.49 5.26 -2.58
C GLY A 104 -6.23 6.13 -2.45
N THR A 105 -5.29 6.04 -3.39
CA THR A 105 -4.05 6.83 -3.41
C THR A 105 -3.78 7.41 -4.80
N GLU A 106 -2.83 8.34 -4.90
CA GLU A 106 -2.32 8.85 -6.19
C GLU A 106 -1.22 7.96 -6.79
N VAL A 107 -0.89 6.83 -6.14
CA VAL A 107 0.24 6.00 -6.56
C VAL A 107 -0.14 5.16 -7.77
N VAL A 108 0.54 5.43 -8.86
CA VAL A 108 0.46 4.73 -10.14
C VAL A 108 1.86 4.40 -10.64
N GLY A 109 1.99 3.31 -11.39
CA GLY A 109 3.25 2.96 -12.03
C GLY A 109 3.07 2.14 -13.30
N ARG A 110 4.10 2.10 -14.13
CA ARG A 110 4.09 1.31 -15.36
C ARG A 110 4.59 -0.09 -15.11
N LEU A 111 3.97 -1.06 -15.78
CA LEU A 111 4.41 -2.43 -15.85
C LEU A 111 5.16 -2.65 -17.16
N ARG A 112 6.24 -3.42 -17.15
CA ARG A 112 7.10 -3.66 -18.32
C ARG A 112 7.22 -5.14 -18.58
N ALA A 113 7.19 -5.54 -19.85
CA ALA A 113 7.41 -6.93 -20.22
C ALA A 113 8.78 -7.39 -19.74
N GLN A 114 8.87 -8.60 -19.19
CA GLN A 114 10.14 -9.18 -18.74
C GLN A 114 11.09 -9.43 -19.92
N SER A 115 10.53 -9.77 -21.08
CA SER A 115 11.25 -9.96 -22.34
C SER A 115 10.32 -9.67 -23.53
N LEU A 116 10.91 -9.50 -24.72
CA LEU A 116 10.15 -9.24 -25.95
C LEU A 116 9.21 -10.43 -26.24
N GLY A 117 7.91 -10.16 -26.39
CA GLY A 117 6.89 -11.19 -26.64
C GLY A 117 6.44 -11.95 -25.39
N SER A 118 6.91 -11.58 -24.20
CA SER A 118 6.44 -12.18 -22.94
C SER A 118 5.02 -11.73 -22.59
N ASN A 119 4.23 -12.65 -22.04
CA ASN A 119 2.96 -12.33 -21.37
C ASN A 119 3.16 -11.98 -19.88
N LEU A 120 4.41 -11.99 -19.38
CA LEU A 120 4.75 -11.63 -18.01
C LEU A 120 5.31 -10.20 -17.94
N PHE A 121 4.70 -9.41 -17.08
CA PHE A 121 5.01 -8.02 -16.85
C PHE A 121 5.39 -7.76 -15.40
N GLU A 122 6.37 -6.90 -15.21
CA GLU A 122 6.92 -6.57 -13.91
C GLU A 122 6.85 -5.08 -13.63
N GLY A 123 6.63 -4.75 -12.36
CA GLY A 123 6.65 -3.39 -11.84
C GLY A 123 7.21 -3.34 -10.44
N SER A 124 7.43 -2.13 -9.96
CA SER A 124 7.88 -1.89 -8.60
C SER A 124 7.12 -0.72 -8.02
N LEU A 125 6.56 -0.92 -6.84
CA LEU A 125 5.90 0.07 -6.03
C LEU A 125 6.79 0.38 -4.82
N ASP A 126 7.21 1.63 -4.67
CA ASP A 126 7.84 2.09 -3.43
C ASP A 126 6.77 2.51 -2.42
N ALA A 127 6.64 1.72 -1.35
CA ALA A 127 5.66 1.97 -0.30
C ALA A 127 6.11 3.06 0.71
N SER A 128 7.32 3.63 0.57
CA SER A 128 7.85 4.64 1.49
C SER A 128 6.96 5.88 1.63
N SER A 129 6.20 6.21 0.58
CA SER A 129 5.26 7.33 0.56
C SER A 129 3.86 6.98 1.10
N LEU A 130 3.56 5.70 1.30
CA LEU A 130 2.27 5.24 1.80
C LEU A 130 2.23 5.36 3.33
N LYS A 131 1.06 5.73 3.86
CA LYS A 131 0.81 5.65 5.30
C LYS A 131 0.56 4.19 5.71
N PRO A 132 0.76 3.81 6.98
CA PRO A 132 0.30 2.53 7.48
C PRO A 132 -1.19 2.30 7.17
N GLY A 133 -1.52 1.12 6.65
CA GLY A 133 -2.87 0.80 6.19
C GLY A 133 -2.93 -0.46 5.34
N LYS A 134 -4.16 -0.93 5.13
CA LYS A 134 -4.46 -2.00 4.15
C LYS A 134 -4.74 -1.34 2.81
N TYR A 135 -4.12 -1.85 1.76
CA TYR A 135 -4.23 -1.33 0.40
C TYR A 135 -4.64 -2.43 -0.58
N GLU A 136 -5.22 -1.99 -1.69
CA GLU A 136 -5.55 -2.82 -2.84
C GLU A 136 -4.79 -2.29 -4.05
N LEU A 137 -4.12 -3.20 -4.75
CA LEU A 137 -3.43 -2.94 -5.99
C LEU A 137 -4.22 -3.57 -7.13
N VAL A 138 -4.43 -2.80 -8.20
CA VAL A 138 -5.02 -3.30 -9.45
C VAL A 138 -4.05 -3.06 -10.59
N ALA A 139 -4.05 -3.98 -11.56
CA ALA A 139 -3.41 -3.77 -12.85
C ALA A 139 -4.45 -3.22 -13.83
N GLU A 140 -4.03 -2.28 -14.68
CA GLU A 140 -4.88 -1.61 -15.65
C GLU A 140 -4.24 -1.74 -17.04
N VAL A 141 -4.99 -2.30 -17.98
CA VAL A 141 -4.65 -2.37 -19.40
C VAL A 141 -5.45 -1.30 -20.12
N GLN A 142 -4.75 -0.42 -20.84
CA GLN A 142 -5.35 0.59 -21.69
C GLN A 142 -5.01 0.31 -23.15
N THR A 143 -6.03 0.23 -23.99
CA THR A 143 -5.92 0.12 -25.45
C THR A 143 -6.46 1.40 -26.10
N ASP A 144 -6.38 1.52 -27.43
CA ASP A 144 -6.87 2.70 -28.17
C ASP A 144 -8.38 2.94 -27.99
N SER A 145 -9.16 1.91 -27.65
CA SER A 145 -10.63 2.00 -27.59
C SER A 145 -11.24 1.52 -26.28
N ASN A 146 -10.50 0.76 -25.46
CA ASN A 146 -11.02 0.11 -24.26
C ASN A 146 -9.99 0.12 -23.12
N ALA A 147 -10.49 -0.02 -21.90
CA ALA A 147 -9.68 -0.26 -20.70
C ALA A 147 -10.21 -1.49 -19.95
N ALA A 148 -9.31 -2.24 -19.31
CA ALA A 148 -9.66 -3.33 -18.41
C ALA A 148 -8.85 -3.24 -17.12
N VAL A 149 -9.47 -3.65 -16.02
CA VAL A 149 -8.88 -3.60 -14.67
C VAL A 149 -8.89 -5.01 -14.10
N SER A 150 -7.77 -5.43 -13.51
CA SER A 150 -7.67 -6.74 -12.88
C SER A 150 -8.50 -6.84 -11.60
N GLU A 151 -8.66 -8.07 -11.11
CA GLU A 151 -9.05 -8.27 -9.71
C GLU A 151 -8.02 -7.63 -8.76
N PRO A 152 -8.46 -7.09 -7.60
CA PRO A 152 -7.58 -6.42 -6.66
C PRO A 152 -6.71 -7.39 -5.87
N VAL A 153 -5.45 -7.03 -5.68
CA VAL A 153 -4.50 -7.71 -4.79
C VAL A 153 -4.30 -6.90 -3.53
N THR A 154 -4.55 -7.51 -2.37
CA THR A 154 -4.40 -6.83 -1.08
C THR A 154 -2.98 -6.94 -0.53
N PHE A 155 -2.48 -5.84 0.05
CA PHE A 155 -1.25 -5.81 0.84
C PHE A 155 -1.37 -4.85 2.02
N GLN A 156 -0.52 -5.04 3.03
CA GLN A 156 -0.48 -4.26 4.25
C GLN A 156 0.81 -3.43 4.31
N VAL A 157 0.68 -2.19 4.75
CA VAL A 157 1.80 -1.33 5.14
C VAL A 157 1.68 -1.06 6.64
N SER A 158 2.77 -1.22 7.39
CA SER A 158 2.80 -0.87 8.81
C SER A 158 4.18 -0.41 9.26
N TYR A 159 4.25 0.20 10.44
CA TYR A 159 5.51 0.28 11.18
C TYR A 159 5.89 -1.10 11.74
N PRO A 160 7.17 -1.34 12.08
CA PRO A 160 7.57 -2.51 12.85
C PRO A 160 6.82 -2.55 14.19
N LEU A 161 6.62 -3.77 14.70
CA LEU A 161 6.23 -3.98 16.08
C LEU A 161 7.49 -4.30 16.89
N TYR A 162 7.83 -3.43 17.84
CA TYR A 162 8.87 -3.71 18.81
C TYR A 162 8.25 -4.28 20.07
N VAL A 163 8.78 -5.41 20.53
CA VAL A 163 8.42 -6.02 21.81
C VAL A 163 9.65 -6.01 22.69
N ALA A 164 9.52 -5.48 23.89
CA ALA A 164 10.52 -5.57 24.94
C ALA A 164 9.85 -6.08 26.21
N TRP A 165 10.55 -6.90 26.97
CA TRP A 165 10.06 -7.41 28.25
C TRP A 165 10.80 -6.76 29.40
N THR A 166 10.03 -6.32 30.39
CA THR A 166 10.54 -5.81 31.65
C THR A 166 9.96 -6.65 32.77
N LEU A 167 10.81 -7.31 33.53
CA LEU A 167 10.41 -8.23 34.58
C LEU A 167 10.93 -7.73 35.92
N ASP A 168 10.01 -7.52 36.86
CA ASP A 168 10.31 -7.14 38.24
C ASP A 168 10.12 -8.37 39.14
N TRP A 169 11.19 -8.79 39.80
CA TRP A 169 11.22 -10.00 40.60
C TRP A 169 11.13 -9.66 42.09
N GLU A 170 10.04 -10.11 42.68
CA GLU A 170 9.82 -10.05 44.13
C GLU A 170 10.35 -11.29 44.86
N GLY A 171 10.63 -11.11 46.14
CA GLY A 171 11.18 -12.16 47.00
C GLY A 171 12.71 -12.22 46.97
N TYR A 172 13.26 -13.37 47.36
CA TYR A 172 14.69 -13.52 47.56
C TYR A 172 15.42 -14.17 46.39
N ASP A 173 14.80 -15.09 45.64
CA ASP A 173 15.42 -15.80 44.51
C ASP A 173 14.36 -16.15 43.44
N VAL A 174 14.84 -16.48 42.24
CA VAL A 174 14.04 -16.96 41.12
C VAL A 174 14.58 -18.31 40.67
N SER A 175 13.71 -19.26 40.38
CA SER A 175 14.14 -20.58 39.89
C SER A 175 14.95 -20.45 38.59
N GLN A 176 16.09 -21.13 38.52
CA GLN A 176 16.91 -21.18 37.31
C GLN A 176 16.14 -21.71 36.10
N THR A 177 15.16 -22.61 36.32
CA THR A 177 14.31 -23.12 35.24
C THR A 177 13.54 -22.00 34.54
N TYR A 178 13.03 -21.01 35.28
CA TYR A 178 12.32 -19.88 34.68
C TYR A 178 13.27 -18.93 33.95
N LEU A 179 14.44 -18.66 34.53
CA LEU A 179 15.47 -17.85 33.86
C LEU A 179 15.89 -18.48 32.53
N ASN A 180 16.10 -19.80 32.51
CA ASN A 180 16.44 -20.54 31.29
C ASN A 180 15.31 -20.50 30.24
N GLN A 181 14.05 -20.55 30.68
CA GLN A 181 12.90 -20.46 29.77
C GLN A 181 12.78 -19.06 29.16
N ILE A 182 12.94 -18.01 29.97
CA ILE A 182 12.96 -16.63 29.51
C ILE A 182 14.13 -16.42 28.55
N ASP A 183 15.31 -16.91 28.89
CA ASP A 183 16.49 -16.87 28.02
C ASP A 183 16.22 -17.55 26.69
N SER A 184 15.61 -18.74 26.70
CA SER A 184 15.26 -19.46 25.47
C SER A 184 14.30 -18.63 24.60
N LEU A 185 13.21 -18.12 25.19
CA LEU A 185 12.22 -17.32 24.47
C LEU A 185 12.81 -16.02 23.90
N ALA A 186 13.57 -15.29 24.71
CA ALA A 186 14.21 -14.04 24.32
C ALA A 186 15.20 -14.25 23.17
N ASN A 187 16.07 -15.27 23.28
CA ASN A 187 17.07 -15.55 22.27
C ASN A 187 16.49 -16.07 20.95
N THR A 188 15.43 -16.89 21.01
CA THR A 188 14.73 -17.39 19.82
C THR A 188 14.04 -16.26 19.06
N ASN A 189 13.40 -15.33 19.77
CA ASN A 189 12.58 -14.28 19.16
C ASN A 189 13.29 -12.93 19.03
N LYS A 190 14.55 -12.84 19.49
CA LYS A 190 15.33 -11.58 19.55
C LYS A 190 14.58 -10.48 20.29
N ILE A 191 13.98 -10.83 21.42
CA ILE A 191 13.24 -9.91 22.29
C ILE A 191 14.23 -9.39 23.35
N PRO A 192 14.48 -8.07 23.41
CA PRO A 192 15.25 -7.48 24.50
C PRO A 192 14.54 -7.69 25.83
N VAL A 193 15.30 -8.08 26.87
CA VAL A 193 14.74 -8.32 28.21
C VAL A 193 15.53 -7.56 29.27
N THR A 194 14.82 -6.77 30.05
CA THR A 194 15.35 -6.08 31.23
C THR A 194 14.79 -6.71 32.49
N HIS A 195 15.67 -6.99 33.46
CA HIS A 195 15.29 -7.56 34.75
C HIS A 195 15.58 -6.59 35.89
N PHE A 196 14.63 -6.47 36.81
CA PHE A 196 14.78 -5.77 38.07
C PHE A 196 14.71 -6.81 39.19
N PHE A 197 15.76 -6.88 39.99
CA PHE A 197 15.83 -7.75 41.16
C PHE A 197 15.92 -6.87 42.41
N ASN A 198 15.11 -7.18 43.41
CA ASN A 198 15.05 -6.42 44.66
C ASN A 198 16.40 -6.45 45.41
N PRO A 199 17.00 -5.32 45.84
CA PRO A 199 18.30 -5.30 46.53
C PRO A 199 18.43 -6.22 47.75
N ARG A 200 17.30 -6.68 48.32
CA ARG A 200 17.24 -7.67 49.40
C ARG A 200 18.05 -8.94 49.12
N LEU A 201 18.30 -9.32 47.86
CA LEU A 201 19.11 -10.51 47.54
C LEU A 201 20.56 -10.43 48.06
N PHE A 202 21.05 -9.23 48.40
CA PHE A 202 22.40 -9.03 48.91
C PHE A 202 22.54 -9.01 50.43
N VAL A 203 21.43 -8.91 51.17
CA VAL A 203 21.43 -8.79 52.65
C VAL A 203 20.82 -10.00 53.34
N THR A 204 20.10 -10.86 52.61
CA THR A 204 19.57 -12.12 53.13
C THR A 204 20.62 -13.23 53.11
N SER A 205 20.54 -14.17 54.05
CA SER A 205 21.31 -15.42 54.04
C SER A 205 20.66 -16.52 53.20
N GLU A 206 19.40 -16.33 52.77
CA GLU A 206 18.65 -17.31 51.97
C GLU A 206 19.22 -17.46 50.55
N VAL A 207 19.99 -16.48 50.08
CA VAL A 207 20.61 -16.48 48.75
C VAL A 207 22.11 -16.35 48.88
N SER A 208 22.83 -17.26 48.23
CA SER A 208 24.28 -17.21 48.21
C SER A 208 24.78 -15.94 47.51
N ARG A 209 25.93 -15.42 47.95
CA ARG A 209 26.52 -14.22 47.33
C ARG A 209 26.76 -14.40 45.83
N THR A 210 27.18 -15.58 45.40
CA THR A 210 27.38 -15.93 43.98
C THR A 210 26.06 -15.85 43.21
N ARG A 211 24.96 -16.37 43.77
CA ARG A 211 23.63 -16.30 43.15
C ARG A 211 23.15 -14.86 43.02
N ALA A 212 23.29 -14.05 44.07
CA ALA A 212 22.89 -12.65 44.05
C ALA A 212 23.64 -11.84 42.97
N ILE A 213 24.95 -12.07 42.82
CA ILE A 213 25.77 -11.45 41.77
C ILE A 213 25.32 -11.93 40.38
N PHE A 214 25.06 -13.24 40.22
CA PHE A 214 24.56 -13.79 38.97
C PHE A 214 23.25 -13.12 38.54
N LEU A 215 22.27 -13.01 39.44
CA LEU A 215 20.97 -12.39 39.15
C LEU A 215 21.11 -10.89 38.84
N ALA A 216 21.90 -10.15 39.62
CA ALA A 216 22.08 -8.72 39.42
C ALA A 216 22.80 -8.37 38.11
N ASN A 217 23.68 -9.26 37.62
CA ASN A 217 24.38 -9.10 36.35
C ASN A 217 23.66 -9.75 35.16
N TRP A 218 22.48 -10.33 35.39
CA TRP A 218 21.71 -10.97 34.33
C TRP A 218 20.97 -9.90 33.50
N VAL A 219 21.69 -9.35 32.53
CA VAL A 219 21.19 -8.41 31.50
C VAL A 219 21.27 -9.09 30.14
N LYS A 220 20.21 -8.96 29.33
CA LYS A 220 20.16 -9.49 27.95
C LYS A 220 19.78 -8.37 26.98
N GLU A 221 20.66 -8.13 26.01
CA GLU A 221 20.42 -7.28 24.84
C GLU A 221 19.98 -8.14 23.64
#